data_AF-A0AB39KZP8-F1
#
_entry.id   AF-A0AB39KZP8-F1
#
_cell.length_a   1.000
_cell.length_b   1.000
_cell.length_c   1.000
_cell.angle_alpha   90.00
_cell.angle_beta   90.00
_cell.angle_gamma   90.00
#
_symmetry.space_group_name_H-M   'P 1'
#
loop_
_entity.id
_entity.type
_entity.pdbx_description
1 polymer ?
#
loop_
_entity_poly.entity_id
_entity_poly.type
_entity_poly.pdbx_seq_one_letter_code
_entity_poly.pdbx_strand_id
1 'polypeptide(L)' 'MAERRPPTEAERARARLGVACRTGNAAAQTEARRDLAALKIEAFIARTLAGAPPITAQQRERIFRAVLDSTT' A
#
# COMPACT_ATOMS: atom_id res chain seq x y z
N MET A 1 -4.63 31.54 12.94
CA MET A 1 -4.29 30.93 11.64
C MET A 1 -3.84 29.50 11.94
N ALA A 2 -4.60 28.48 11.51
CA ALA A 2 -4.22 27.09 11.76
C ALA A 2 -3.05 26.69 10.84
N GLU A 3 -2.02 26.08 11.41
CA GLU A 3 -0.86 25.59 10.66
C GLU A 3 -1.28 24.46 9.71
N ARG A 4 -0.92 24.59 8.43
CA ARG A 4 -1.33 23.63 7.40
C ARG A 4 -0.28 22.51 7.31
N ARG A 5 -0.67 21.30 7.72
CA ARG A 5 0.16 20.10 7.54
C ARG A 5 0.39 19.81 6.05
N PRO A 6 1.60 19.37 5.65
CA PRO A 6 1.83 18.91 4.28
C PRO A 6 0.97 17.69 3.92
N PRO A 7 0.56 17.55 2.65
CA PRO A 7 -0.22 16.41 2.20
C PRO A 7 0.62 15.12 2.29
N THR A 8 -0.06 14.01 2.51
CA THR A 8 0.48 12.64 2.43
C THR A 8 0.71 12.23 0.97
N GLU A 9 1.49 11.17 0.76
CA GLU A 9 1.70 10.61 -0.58
C GLU A 9 0.42 10.08 -1.21
N ALA A 10 -0.45 9.43 -0.43
CA ALA A 10 -1.75 8.96 -0.90
C ALA A 10 -2.65 10.13 -1.37
N GLU A 11 -2.63 11.27 -0.66
CA GLU A 11 -3.35 12.47 -1.08
C GLU A 11 -2.77 13.07 -2.36
N ARG A 12 -1.44 13.09 -2.50
CA ARG A 12 -0.77 13.51 -3.74
C ARG A 12 -1.12 12.60 -4.92
N ALA A 13 -1.08 11.27 -4.74
CA ALA A 13 -1.43 10.30 -5.78
C ALA A 13 -2.90 10.43 -6.20
N ARG A 14 -3.81 10.64 -5.25
CA ARG A 14 -5.23 10.91 -5.53
C ARG A 14 -5.41 12.20 -6.32
N ALA A 15 -4.67 13.26 -5.99
CA ALA A 15 -4.70 14.52 -6.74
C ALA A 15 -4.20 14.33 -8.18
N ARG A 16 -3.10 13.59 -8.39
CA ARG A 16 -2.57 13.25 -9.74
C ARG A 16 -3.59 12.51 -10.58
N LEU A 17 -4.26 11.49 -10.01
CA LEU A 17 -5.33 10.79 -10.71
C LEU A 17 -6.48 11.74 -11.08
N GLY A 18 -6.88 12.63 -10.17
CA GLY A 18 -7.90 13.64 -10.45
C GLY A 18 -7.53 14.57 -11.61
N VAL A 19 -6.26 14.97 -11.71
CA VAL A 19 -5.75 15.75 -12.85
C VAL A 19 -5.81 14.93 -14.14
N ALA A 20 -5.28 13.70 -14.14
CA ALA A 20 -5.27 12.84 -15.32
C ALA A 20 -6.68 12.51 -15.86
N CYS A 21 -7.66 12.35 -14.96
CA CYS A 21 -9.06 12.20 -15.33
C CYS A 21 -9.61 13.46 -16.02
N ARG A 22 -9.33 14.65 -15.47
CA ARG A 22 -9.82 15.93 -16.03
C ARG A 22 -9.19 16.26 -17.38
N THR A 23 -7.92 15.91 -17.58
CA THR A 23 -7.22 16.17 -18.85
C THR A 23 -7.45 15.10 -19.91
N GLY A 24 -8.23 14.05 -19.61
CA GLY A 24 -8.54 12.97 -20.57
C GLY A 24 -7.34 12.11 -20.99
N ASN A 25 -6.20 12.21 -20.30
CA ASN A 25 -5.00 11.44 -20.66
C ASN A 25 -5.10 10.00 -20.13
N ALA A 26 -5.45 9.05 -21.01
CA ALA A 26 -5.68 7.66 -20.65
C ALA A 26 -4.43 6.93 -20.10
N ALA A 27 -3.24 7.23 -20.64
CA ALA A 27 -1.99 6.67 -20.16
C ALA A 27 -1.70 7.13 -18.73
N ALA A 28 -1.78 8.45 -18.50
CA ALA A 28 -1.57 9.04 -17.18
C ALA A 28 -2.63 8.58 -16.15
N GLN A 29 -3.88 8.32 -16.57
CA GLN A 29 -4.89 7.75 -15.69
C GLN A 29 -4.54 6.33 -15.25
N THR A 30 -4.06 5.51 -16.17
CA THR A 30 -3.70 4.11 -15.88
C THR A 30 -2.55 4.04 -14.88
N GLU A 31 -1.51 4.83 -15.11
CA GLU A 31 -0.37 4.96 -14.20
C GLU A 31 -0.81 5.50 -12.83
N ALA A 32 -1.53 6.64 -12.79
CA ALA A 32 -1.97 7.23 -11.53
C ALA A 32 -2.92 6.32 -10.73
N ARG A 33 -3.71 5.46 -11.39
CA ARG A 33 -4.52 4.43 -10.71
C ARG A 33 -3.65 3.34 -10.08
N ARG A 34 -2.61 2.88 -10.78
CA ARG A 34 -1.67 1.88 -10.25
C ARG A 34 -0.93 2.43 -9.03
N ASP A 35 -0.41 3.65 -9.12
CA ASP A 35 0.28 4.30 -8.01
C ASP A 35 -0.62 4.46 -6.79
N LEU A 36 -1.85 4.96 -6.99
CA LEU A 36 -2.80 5.12 -5.89
C LEU A 36 -3.21 3.77 -5.28
N ALA A 37 -3.32 2.71 -6.09
CA ALA A 37 -3.61 1.38 -5.60
C ALA A 37 -2.44 0.82 -4.77
N ALA A 38 -1.21 0.95 -5.24
CA ALA A 38 0.00 0.53 -4.52
C ALA A 38 0.09 1.20 -3.14
N LEU A 39 -0.07 2.52 -3.07
CA LEU A 39 -0.04 3.27 -1.81
C LEU A 39 -1.17 2.85 -0.85
N LYS A 40 -2.35 2.53 -1.37
CA LYS A 40 -3.47 2.04 -0.55
C LYS A 40 -3.19 0.64 0.01
N ILE A 41 -2.59 -0.24 -0.78
CA ILE A 41 -2.19 -1.58 -0.36
C ILE A 41 -1.13 -1.47 0.73
N GLU A 42 -0.10 -0.65 0.53
CA GLU A 42 0.95 -0.42 1.51
C GLU A 42 0.39 0.11 2.84
N ALA A 43 -0.45 1.14 2.78
CA ALA A 43 -1.09 1.70 3.98
C ALA A 43 -1.99 0.66 4.70
N PHE A 44 -2.66 -0.20 3.95
CA PHE A 44 -3.47 -1.28 4.50
C PHE A 44 -2.60 -2.33 5.20
N ILE A 45 -1.52 -2.77 4.56
CA ILE A 45 -0.55 -3.72 5.14
C ILE A 45 0.04 -3.13 6.42
N ALA A 46 0.53 -1.90 6.39
CA ALA A 46 1.12 -1.24 7.55
C ALA A 46 0.13 -1.15 8.72
N ARG A 47 -1.11 -0.74 8.46
CA ARG A 47 -2.16 -0.70 9.50
C ARG A 47 -2.46 -2.09 10.08
N THR A 48 -2.51 -3.10 9.21
CA THR A 48 -2.81 -4.48 9.62
C THR A 48 -1.69 -5.05 10.48
N LEU A 49 -0.44 -4.83 10.09
CA LEU A 49 0.74 -5.27 10.83
C LEU A 49 0.90 -4.54 12.16
N ALA A 50 0.58 -3.25 12.22
CA ALA A 50 0.64 -2.48 13.47
C ALA A 50 -0.31 -3.03 14.56
N GLY A 51 -1.42 -3.66 14.18
CA GLY A 51 -2.36 -4.31 15.09
C GLY A 51 -2.16 -5.82 15.24
N ALA A 52 -1.21 -6.42 14.51
CA ALA A 52 -1.04 -7.86 14.52
C ALA A 52 -0.30 -8.31 15.80
N PRO A 53 -0.77 -9.38 16.49
CA PRO A 53 -0.02 -9.95 17.59
C PRO A 53 1.30 -10.54 17.08
N PRO A 54 2.35 -10.60 17.94
CA PRO A 54 3.59 -11.27 17.58
C PRO A 54 3.33 -12.75 17.29
N ILE A 55 4.04 -13.29 16.29
CA ILE A 55 3.94 -14.71 15.95
C ILE A 55 4.48 -15.57 17.09
N THR A 56 3.76 -16.64 17.42
CA THR A 56 4.23 -17.61 18.41
C THR A 56 5.36 -18.47 17.83
N ALA A 57 6.15 -19.10 18.70
CA ALA A 57 7.22 -20.01 18.29
C ALA A 57 6.69 -21.17 17.42
N GLN A 58 5.52 -21.73 17.76
CA GLN A 58 4.87 -22.79 16.98
C GLN A 58 4.41 -22.31 15.60
N GLN A 59 3.85 -21.10 15.51
CA GLN A 59 3.48 -20.51 14.22
C GLN A 59 4.70 -20.25 13.35
N ARG A 60 5.79 -19.75 13.95
CA ARG A 60 7.06 -19.52 13.24
C ARG A 60 7.63 -20.81 12.66
N GLU A 61 7.65 -21.89 13.44
CA GLU A 61 8.11 -23.21 13.00
C GLU A 61 7.29 -23.75 11.82
N ARG A 62 5.95 -23.62 11.88
CA ARG A 62 5.07 -24.04 10.77
C ARG A 62 5.33 -23.26 9.49
N ILE A 63 5.52 -21.94 9.59
CA ILE A 63 5.85 -21.09 8.44
C ILE A 63 7.19 -21.50 7.84
N PHE A 64 8.21 -21.72 8.69
CA PHE A 64 9.54 -22.08 8.22
C PHE A 64 9.56 -23.40 7.44
N ARG A 65 8.85 -24.42 7.94
CA ARG A 65 8.70 -25.70 7.23
C ARG A 65 7.99 -25.53 5.88
N ALA A 66 6.87 -24.81 5.85
CA ALA A 66 6.12 -24.58 4.62
C ALA A 66 6.95 -23.86 3.53
N VAL A 67 7.83 -22.94 3.92
CA VAL A 67 8.74 -22.26 2.98
C VAL A 67 9.79 -23.23 2.43
N LEU A 68 10.40 -24.06 3.29
CA LEU A 68 11.40 -25.05 2.86
C LEU A 68 10.81 -26.09 1.89
N ASP A 69 9.60 -26.58 2.18
CA ASP A 69 8.91 -27.56 1.34
C ASP A 69 8.52 -27.00 -0.03
N SER A 70 8.35 -25.68 -0.16
CA SER A 70 8.02 -25.02 -1.43
C SER A 70 9.22 -24.78 -2.36
N THR A 71 10.44 -25.01 -1.86
CA THR A 71 11.70 -24.79 -2.60
C THR A 71 12.35 -26.07 -3.13
N THR A 72 11.73 -27.23 -2.92
CA THR A 72 12.10 -28.55 -3.47
C THR A 72 11.09 -29.01 -4.51
#